data_AF-A0A930VLT1-F1
#
_entry.id   AF-A0A930VLT1-F1
#
_cell.length_a   1.000
_cell.length_b   1.000
_cell.length_c   1.000
_cell.angle_alpha   90.00
_cell.angle_beta   90.00
_cell.angle_gamma   90.00
#
_symmetry.space_group_name_H-M   'P 1'
#
loop_
_entity.id
_entity.type
_entity.pdbx_description
1 polymer ?
#
loop_
_entity_poly.entity_id
_entity_poly.type
_entity_poly.pdbx_seq_one_letter_code
_entity_poly.pdbx_strand_id
1 'polypeptide(L)'
;MTRLVDRIDALHARYVDGVNAAVAADDLTRAESLATAYDVEVTQLVAEHEGLTHLLPLQRQGRPDSRLRARLRRLTQHRAA
;
A
#
# COMPACT_ATOMS: atom_id res chain seq x y z
N MET A 1 17.46 9.65 17.69
CA MET A 1 16.04 9.79 17.29
C MET A 1 15.95 9.61 15.79
N THR A 2 15.28 8.56 15.33
CA THR A 2 15.02 8.31 13.90
C THR A 2 13.87 9.22 13.45
N ARG A 3 14.00 9.94 12.33
CA ARG A 3 12.98 10.88 11.87
C ARG A 3 11.75 10.11 11.38
N LEU A 4 10.57 10.73 11.42
CA LEU A 4 9.35 10.13 10.85
C LEU A 4 9.55 9.72 9.39
N VAL A 5 10.21 10.58 8.61
CA VAL A 5 10.55 10.32 7.21
C VAL A 5 11.36 9.03 7.06
N ASP A 6 12.42 8.84 7.86
CA ASP A 6 13.23 7.62 7.81
C ASP A 6 12.41 6.36 8.14
N ARG A 7 11.44 6.46 9.06
CA ARG A 7 10.52 5.35 9.40
C ARG A 7 9.56 5.05 8.26
N ILE A 8 9.03 6.08 7.60
CA ILE A 8 8.16 5.94 6.42
C ILE A 8 8.94 5.33 5.26
N ASP A 9 10.17 5.77 5.00
CA ASP A 9 10.99 5.26 3.91
C ASP A 9 11.32 3.77 4.11
N ALA A 10 11.66 3.37 5.34
CA ALA A 10 11.90 1.98 5.68
C ALA A 10 10.63 1.11 5.52
N LEU A 11 9.47 1.65 5.90
CA LEU A 11 8.18 0.99 5.71
C LEU A 11 7.85 0.85 4.21
N HIS A 12 8.05 1.92 3.45
CA HIS A 12 7.81 1.96 2.01
C HIS A 12 8.66 0.92 1.27
N ALA A 13 9.97 0.85 1.56
CA ALA A 13 10.87 -0.12 0.94
C ALA A 13 10.39 -1.57 1.15
N ARG A 14 10.00 -1.93 2.38
CA ARG A 14 9.49 -3.28 2.69
C ARG A 14 8.23 -3.62 1.90
N TYR A 15 7.32 -2.67 1.77
CA TYR A 15 6.08 -2.88 1.03
C TYR A 15 6.29 -2.92 -0.48
N VAL A 16 7.21 -2.12 -1.02
CA VAL A 16 7.64 -2.18 -2.42
C VAL A 16 8.22 -3.56 -2.74
N ASP A 17 9.12 -4.07 -1.91
CA ASP A 17 9.72 -5.39 -2.09
C ASP A 17 8.66 -6.49 -2.08
N GLY A 18 7.71 -6.44 -1.13
CA GLY A 18 6.61 -7.39 -1.04
C GLY A 18 5.67 -7.35 -2.26
N VAL A 19 5.31 -6.15 -2.72
CA VAL A 19 4.45 -5.96 -3.90
C VAL A 19 5.15 -6.47 -5.16
N ASN A 20 6.42 -6.14 -5.33
CA ASN A 20 7.22 -6.60 -6.46
C ASN A 20 7.32 -8.14 -6.48
N ALA A 21 7.55 -8.76 -5.33
CA ALA A 21 7.57 -10.21 -5.20
C ALA A 21 6.20 -10.85 -5.56
N ALA A 22 5.11 -10.25 -5.11
CA ALA A 22 3.76 -10.72 -5.44
C ALA A 22 3.45 -10.57 -6.95
N VAL A 23 3.82 -9.45 -7.55
CA VAL A 23 3.67 -9.23 -9.01
C VAL A 23 4.51 -10.21 -9.81
N ALA A 24 5.76 -10.46 -9.40
CA ALA A 24 6.63 -11.44 -10.06
C ALA A 24 6.05 -12.87 -10.01
N ALA A 25 5.28 -13.19 -8.96
CA ALA A 25 4.56 -14.46 -8.81
C ALA A 25 3.17 -14.48 -9.47
N ASP A 26 2.76 -13.42 -10.17
CA ASP A 26 1.40 -13.22 -10.72
C ASP A 26 0.29 -13.25 -9.64
N ASP A 27 0.66 -13.07 -8.37
CA ASP A 27 -0.26 -13.04 -7.22
C ASP A 27 -0.78 -11.62 -6.99
N LEU A 28 -1.70 -11.21 -7.87
CA LEU A 28 -2.25 -9.86 -7.87
C LEU A 28 -3.13 -9.57 -6.65
N THR A 29 -3.77 -10.59 -6.08
CA THR A 29 -4.56 -10.46 -4.85
C THR A 29 -3.64 -10.10 -3.68
N ARG A 30 -2.49 -10.76 -3.56
CA ARG A 30 -1.50 -10.41 -2.54
C ARG A 30 -0.91 -9.02 -2.75
N ALA A 31 -0.61 -8.64 -3.99
CA ALA A 31 -0.14 -7.30 -4.30
C ALA A 31 -1.15 -6.22 -3.86
N GLU A 32 -2.45 -6.45 -4.08
CA GLU A 32 -3.50 -5.52 -3.63
C GLU A 32 -3.63 -5.49 -2.09
N SER A 33 -3.57 -6.65 -1.43
CA SER A 33 -3.60 -6.73 0.03
C SER A 33 -2.42 -5.98 0.66
N LEU A 34 -1.22 -6.14 0.11
CA LEU A 34 -0.02 -5.42 0.56
C LEU A 34 -0.15 -3.91 0.38
N ALA A 35 -0.65 -3.44 -0.77
CA ALA A 35 -0.90 -2.02 -0.99
C ALA A 35 -1.90 -1.44 0.02
N THR A 36 -2.94 -2.22 0.37
CA THR A 36 -3.93 -1.83 1.38
C THR A 36 -3.30 -1.73 2.76
N ALA A 37 -2.47 -2.71 3.13
CA ALA A 37 -1.83 -2.78 4.43
C ALA A 37 -0.78 -1.66 4.61
N TYR A 38 0.00 -1.35 3.56
CA TYR A 38 0.92 -0.21 3.54
C TYR A 38 0.22 1.09 3.93
N ASP A 39 -0.92 1.35 3.29
CA ASP A 39 -1.66 2.56 3.54
C ASP A 39 -2.16 2.67 4.98
N VAL A 40 -2.61 1.54 5.57
CA VAL A 40 -3.07 1.49 6.96
C VAL A 40 -1.91 1.73 7.92
N GLU A 41 -0.78 1.07 7.70
CA GLU A 41 0.40 1.18 8.56
C GLU A 41 1.04 2.57 8.50
N VAL A 42 1.13 3.20 7.32
CA VAL A 42 1.61 4.58 7.19
C VAL A 42 0.68 5.55 7.93
N THR A 43 -0.64 5.36 7.80
CA THR A 43 -1.62 6.20 8.49
C THR A 43 -1.47 6.09 10.01
N GLN A 44 -1.34 4.86 10.52
CA GLN A 44 -1.09 4.60 11.94
C GLN A 44 0.22 5.25 12.40
N LEU A 45 1.30 5.08 11.64
CA LEU A 45 2.63 5.62 11.95
C LEU A 45 2.62 7.16 12.06
N VAL A 46 1.93 7.84 11.13
CA VAL A 46 1.78 9.30 11.17
C VAL A 46 0.92 9.73 12.35
N ALA A 47 -0.21 9.06 12.58
CA ALA A 47 -1.09 9.39 13.71
C ALA A 47 -0.40 9.21 15.07
N GLU A 48 0.43 8.18 15.23
CA GLU A 48 1.26 7.99 16.42
C GLU A 48 2.30 9.10 16.58
N HIS A 49 2.96 9.49 15.49
CA HIS A 49 3.96 10.55 15.53
C HIS A 49 3.38 11.91 15.91
N GLU A 50 2.19 12.22 15.39
CA GLU A 50 1.50 13.50 15.61
C GLU A 50 0.59 13.50 16.86
N GLY A 51 0.45 12.37 17.57
CA GLY A 51 -0.46 12.25 18.71
C GLY A 51 -1.95 12.27 18.34
N LEU A 52 -2.27 11.96 17.09
CA LEU A 52 -3.62 12.02 16.50
C LEU A 52 -4.30 10.65 16.40
N THR A 53 -3.86 9.66 17.18
CA THR A 53 -4.43 8.30 17.17
C THR A 53 -5.93 8.26 17.48
N HIS A 54 -6.45 9.25 18.20
CA HIS A 54 -7.88 9.40 18.49
C HIS A 54 -8.75 9.68 17.24
N LEU A 55 -8.13 10.05 16.11
CA LEU A 55 -8.82 10.23 14.83
C LEU A 55 -8.97 8.91 14.05
N LEU A 56 -8.45 7.80 14.57
CA LEU A 56 -8.52 6.49 13.92
C LEU A 56 -9.77 5.69 14.37
N PRO A 57 -10.37 4.87 13.49
CA PRO A 57 -9.99 4.64 12.10
C PRO A 57 -10.48 5.75 11.16
N LEU A 58 -9.62 6.22 10.25
CA LEU A 58 -10.05 7.11 9.17
C LEU A 58 -10.94 6.33 8.20
N GLN A 59 -12.22 6.69 8.10
CA GLN A 59 -13.09 6.15 7.06
C GLN A 59 -12.61 6.64 5.70
N ARG A 60 -11.94 5.77 4.94
CA ARG A 60 -11.64 6.03 3.54
C ARG A 60 -12.94 6.09 2.76
N GLN A 61 -13.24 7.25 2.16
CA GLN A 61 -14.36 7.42 1.24
C GLN A 61 -14.12 6.60 -0.04
N GLY A 62 -14.54 5.32 -0.01
CA GLY A 62 -14.61 4.43 -1.15
C GLY A 62 -13.24 4.07 -1.75
N ARG A 63 -13.07 2.81 -2.12
CA ARG A 63 -12.00 2.41 -3.05
C ARG A 63 -12.62 2.40 -4.45
N PRO A 64 -12.73 3.54 -5.16
CA PRO A 64 -13.00 3.48 -6.59
C PRO A 64 -11.86 2.67 -7.20
N ASP A 65 -12.22 1.75 -8.09
CA ASP A 65 -11.34 0.81 -8.79
C ASP A 65 -9.87 1.29 -8.77
N SER A 66 -9.07 0.71 -7.87
CA SER A 66 -7.79 1.31 -7.50
C SER A 66 -6.96 1.53 -8.78
N ARG A 67 -6.23 2.65 -8.89
CA ARG A 67 -5.35 2.88 -10.05
C ARG A 67 -4.43 1.67 -10.31
N LEU A 68 -4.11 0.93 -9.25
CA LEU A 68 -3.47 -0.38 -9.31
C LEU A 68 -4.33 -1.42 -10.03
N ARG A 69 -5.60 -1.68 -9.64
CA ARG A 69 -6.53 -2.55 -10.39
C ARG A 69 -6.66 -2.16 -11.86
N ALA A 70 -6.84 -0.88 -12.16
CA ALA A 70 -6.92 -0.42 -13.55
C ALA A 70 -5.64 -0.71 -14.34
N ARG A 71 -4.47 -0.53 -13.72
CA ARG A 71 -3.17 -0.81 -14.33
C ARG A 71 -2.86 -2.30 -14.44
N LEU A 72 -3.25 -3.09 -13.43
CA LEU A 72 -3.13 -4.54 -13.41
C LEU A 72 -4.01 -5.19 -14.48
N ARG A 73 -5.26 -4.75 -14.61
CA ARG A 73 -6.18 -5.22 -15.67
C ARG A 73 -5.61 -4.96 -17.07
N ARG A 74 -4.93 -3.82 -17.25
CA ARG A 74 -4.26 -3.50 -18.51
C ARG A 74 -3.06 -4.43 -18.77
N LEU A 75 -2.25 -4.72 -17.75
CA LEU A 75 -1.09 -5.61 -17.88
C LEU A 75 -1.50 -7.06 -18.18
N THR A 76 -2.55 -7.58 -17.53
CA THR A 76 -3.06 -8.92 -17.81
C THR A 76 -3.67 -9.04 -19.21
N GLN A 77 -4.39 -8.01 -19.68
CA GLN A 77 -4.94 -7.98 -21.05
C GLN A 77 -3.86 -7.98 -22.13
N HIS A 78 -2.72 -7.31 -21.91
CA HIS A 78 -1.61 -7.30 -22.85
C HIS A 78 -0.81 -8.62 -22.90
N ARG A 79 -0.96 -9.50 -21.91
CA ARG A 79 -0.22 -10.77 -21.83
C ARG A 79 -0.98 -11.96 -22.44
N ALA A 80 -2.27 -11.79 -22.73
CA ALA A 80 -3.15 -12.81 -23.31
C ALA A 80 -3.40 -12.63 -24.82
N ALA A 81 -2.74 -11.66 -25.46
CA ALA A 81 -2.76 -11.38 -26.90
C ALA A 81 -1.39 -11.73 -27.52
#